data_AF-A0A5J5VNK9-F1
#
_entry.id   AF-A0A5J5VNK9-F1
#
_cell.length_a   1.000
_cell.length_b   1.000
_cell.length_c   1.000
_cell.angle_alpha   90.00
_cell.angle_beta   90.00
_cell.angle_gamma   90.00
#
_symmetry.space_group_name_H-M   'P 1'
#
loop_
_entity.id
_entity.type
_entity.pdbx_description
1 polymer ?
#
loop_
_entity_poly.entity_id
_entity_poly.type
_entity_poly.pdbx_seq_one_letter_code
_entity_poly.pdbx_strand_id
1 'polypeptide(L)'
;MYFFQEDLHPGKWVNLPLLAKTRDLATFLPQQVARSIPFSSNEFPQILNLFSLDPESMEATDMEQTINVCEREGMRGEEIFCATSFESFVDSSVSKLGKNIQLLANELAKETNNPVFTIGRGIQNMGEEELVCHKMSYPYAVFLCHSIDSTMVYKVPLVGMDGTKAKALVICHKDTSAWSPSHPVFEILKVKPGTVPICHFAVRDTLAWVRK
;
A
#
# COMPACT_ATOMS: atom_id res chain seq x y z
N MET A 1 -7.58 -4.89 6.86
CA MET A 1 -7.93 -5.97 7.82
C MET A 1 -6.66 -6.74 8.12
N TYR A 2 -6.25 -6.78 9.38
CA TYR A 2 -5.10 -7.56 9.84
C TYR A 2 -5.55 -8.94 10.32
N PHE A 3 -4.71 -9.96 10.14
CA PHE A 3 -5.00 -11.34 10.49
C PHE A 3 -3.70 -12.16 10.67
N PHE A 4 -3.81 -13.35 11.25
CA PHE A 4 -2.68 -14.26 11.41
C PHE A 4 -2.40 -15.02 10.12
N GLN A 5 -1.13 -15.33 9.85
CA GLN A 5 -0.76 -16.04 8.63
C GLN A 5 -1.48 -17.40 8.46
N GLU A 6 -1.80 -18.08 9.54
CA GLU A 6 -2.56 -19.34 9.54
C GLU A 6 -4.00 -19.20 9.00
N ASP A 7 -4.60 -18.00 9.06
CA ASP A 7 -5.91 -17.71 8.47
C ASP A 7 -5.84 -17.52 6.94
N LEU A 8 -4.65 -17.49 6.36
CA LEU A 8 -4.43 -17.40 4.91
C LEU A 8 -4.61 -18.76 4.23
N HIS A 9 -5.84 -19.30 4.24
CA HIS A 9 -6.13 -20.60 3.64
C HIS A 9 -7.42 -20.60 2.81
N PRO A 10 -7.52 -21.49 1.80
CA PRO A 10 -8.72 -21.61 0.98
C PRO A 10 -9.98 -21.89 1.81
N GLY A 11 -11.11 -21.35 1.37
CA GLY A 11 -12.42 -21.50 2.00
C GLY A 11 -12.72 -20.50 3.12
N LYS A 12 -11.71 -19.77 3.64
CA LYS A 12 -11.92 -18.70 4.63
C LYS A 12 -12.66 -17.53 3.98
N TRP A 13 -13.64 -16.98 4.70
CA TRP A 13 -14.35 -15.77 4.28
C TRP A 13 -13.64 -14.54 4.83
N VAL A 14 -13.58 -13.48 4.03
CA VAL A 14 -12.92 -12.22 4.36
C VAL A 14 -13.77 -11.04 3.91
N ASN A 15 -13.79 -9.98 4.71
CA ASN A 15 -14.48 -8.73 4.40
C ASN A 15 -13.45 -7.66 4.00
N LEU A 16 -13.45 -7.26 2.73
CA LEU A 16 -12.43 -6.42 2.10
C LEU A 16 -13.05 -5.15 1.47
N PRO A 17 -13.61 -4.23 2.27
CA PRO A 17 -14.22 -3.01 1.76
C PRO A 17 -13.24 -2.12 0.99
N LEU A 18 -11.98 -2.10 1.42
CA LEU A 18 -10.92 -1.33 0.76
C LEU A 18 -10.46 -1.92 -0.57
N LEU A 19 -10.80 -3.18 -0.87
CA LEU A 19 -10.59 -3.80 -2.18
C LEU A 19 -11.77 -3.53 -3.12
N ALA A 20 -12.99 -3.50 -2.58
CA ALA A 20 -14.22 -3.21 -3.32
C ALA A 20 -14.43 -1.70 -3.61
N LYS A 21 -13.63 -0.82 -2.98
CA LYS A 21 -13.67 0.62 -3.26
C LYS A 21 -13.29 0.90 -4.72
N THR A 22 -13.91 1.93 -5.29
CA THR A 22 -13.54 2.48 -6.60
C THR A 22 -12.07 2.86 -6.62
N ARG A 23 -11.39 2.54 -7.72
CA ARG A 23 -9.99 2.94 -7.94
C ARG A 23 -9.87 4.46 -7.96
N ASP A 24 -8.82 4.95 -7.34
CA ASP A 24 -8.35 6.30 -7.56
C ASP A 24 -7.73 6.39 -8.97
N LEU A 25 -8.28 7.30 -9.79
CA LEU A 25 -7.90 7.51 -11.18
C LEU A 25 -6.78 8.56 -11.38
N ALA A 26 -6.28 9.18 -10.32
CA ALA A 26 -5.15 10.11 -10.40
C ALA A 26 -3.94 9.40 -11.05
N THR A 27 -3.31 10.08 -11.99
CA THR A 27 -2.19 9.53 -12.78
C THR A 27 -0.88 10.20 -12.37
N PHE A 28 0.24 9.55 -12.69
CA PHE A 28 1.54 10.14 -12.48
C PHE A 28 1.74 11.35 -13.38
N LEU A 29 2.44 12.35 -12.84
CA LEU A 29 2.99 13.43 -13.65
C LEU A 29 4.36 13.02 -14.20
N PRO A 30 4.75 13.53 -15.38
CA PRO A 30 6.13 13.46 -15.84
C PRO A 30 7.07 14.10 -14.81
N GLN A 31 8.25 13.54 -14.62
CA GLN A 31 9.19 14.00 -13.59
C GLN A 31 9.51 15.50 -13.67
N GLN A 32 9.62 16.06 -14.88
CA GLN A 32 9.86 17.50 -15.06
C GLN A 32 8.74 18.37 -14.49
N VAL A 33 7.48 17.93 -14.63
CA VAL A 33 6.31 18.63 -14.09
C VAL A 33 6.25 18.42 -12.57
N ALA A 34 6.42 17.19 -12.10
CA ALA A 34 6.41 16.88 -10.66
C ALA A 34 7.45 17.70 -9.89
N ARG A 35 8.67 17.88 -10.44
CA ARG A 35 9.73 18.70 -9.84
C ARG A 35 9.42 20.19 -9.76
N SER A 36 8.47 20.69 -10.55
CA SER A 36 8.02 22.09 -10.47
C SER A 36 6.98 22.32 -9.38
N ILE A 37 6.46 21.26 -8.77
CA ILE A 37 5.47 21.30 -7.71
C ILE A 37 6.18 21.06 -6.37
N PRO A 38 6.13 21.99 -5.41
CA PRO A 38 6.66 21.76 -4.08
C PRO A 38 6.03 20.54 -3.43
N PHE A 39 6.82 19.73 -2.73
CA PHE A 39 6.34 18.55 -2.01
C PHE A 39 7.06 18.49 -0.66
N SER A 40 6.65 19.38 0.25
CA SER A 40 7.27 19.56 1.56
C SER A 40 6.28 20.21 2.53
N SER A 41 6.31 19.81 3.79
CA SER A 41 5.42 20.36 4.83
C SER A 41 5.69 21.86 5.05
N ASN A 42 6.94 22.29 4.89
CA ASN A 42 7.34 23.69 5.01
C ASN A 42 6.78 24.58 3.90
N GLU A 43 6.39 23.99 2.77
CA GLU A 43 5.86 24.70 1.60
C GLU A 43 4.35 24.48 1.43
N PHE A 44 3.68 23.89 2.42
CA PHE A 44 2.28 23.50 2.32
C PHE A 44 1.32 24.64 1.92
N PRO A 45 1.45 25.88 2.46
CA PRO A 45 0.62 27.00 1.98
C PRO A 45 0.79 27.32 0.48
N GLN A 46 1.99 27.12 -0.07
CA GLN A 46 2.26 27.33 -1.50
C GLN A 46 1.61 26.23 -2.34
N ILE A 47 1.64 24.98 -1.84
CA ILE A 47 0.99 23.83 -2.47
C ILE A 47 -0.53 24.06 -2.54
N LEU A 48 -1.15 24.50 -1.44
CA LEU A 48 -2.59 24.80 -1.41
C LEU A 48 -2.96 25.90 -2.41
N ASN A 49 -2.16 26.97 -2.47
CA ASN A 49 -2.38 28.05 -3.42
C ASN A 49 -2.24 27.57 -4.88
N LEU A 50 -1.24 26.73 -5.18
CA LEU A 50 -1.03 26.17 -6.51
C LEU A 50 -2.22 25.34 -6.99
N PHE A 51 -2.82 24.55 -6.10
CA PHE A 51 -4.00 23.73 -6.42
C PHE A 51 -5.34 24.45 -6.16
N SER A 52 -5.31 25.71 -5.73
CA SER A 52 -6.50 26.50 -5.38
C SER A 52 -7.39 25.79 -4.35
N LEU A 53 -6.79 25.17 -3.33
CA LEU A 53 -7.48 24.44 -2.28
C LEU A 53 -7.73 25.31 -1.05
N ASP A 54 -8.92 25.14 -0.46
CA ASP A 54 -9.25 25.71 0.84
C ASP A 54 -8.44 25.00 1.94
N PRO A 55 -7.67 25.73 2.77
CA PRO A 55 -6.92 25.13 3.88
C PRO A 55 -7.78 24.35 4.89
N GLU A 56 -9.08 24.65 5.00
CA GLU A 56 -10.01 23.94 5.90
C GLU A 56 -10.70 22.74 5.24
N SER A 57 -10.39 22.44 3.97
CA SER A 57 -10.98 21.31 3.24
C SER A 57 -10.44 19.95 3.70
N MET A 58 -11.23 18.91 3.45
CA MET A 58 -10.81 17.52 3.68
C MET A 58 -9.63 17.15 2.79
N GLU A 59 -9.62 17.65 1.55
CA GLU A 59 -8.56 17.47 0.57
C GLU A 59 -7.23 18.07 1.07
N ALA A 60 -7.26 19.27 1.65
CA ALA A 60 -6.08 19.86 2.27
C ALA A 60 -5.57 19.00 3.44
N THR A 61 -6.46 18.53 4.31
CA THR A 61 -6.09 17.67 5.45
C THR A 61 -5.43 16.37 4.97
N ASP A 62 -6.00 15.73 3.94
CA ASP A 62 -5.47 14.50 3.34
C ASP A 62 -4.09 14.70 2.67
N MET A 63 -3.89 15.85 2.02
CA MET A 63 -2.61 16.22 1.41
C MET A 63 -1.54 16.50 2.46
N GLU A 64 -1.88 17.21 3.54
CA GLU A 64 -0.98 17.46 4.65
C GLU A 64 -0.54 16.15 5.29
N GLN A 65 -1.49 15.23 5.55
CA GLN A 65 -1.18 13.90 6.05
C GLN A 65 -0.26 13.12 5.10
N THR A 66 -0.53 13.19 3.78
CA THR A 66 0.33 12.55 2.78
C THR A 66 1.76 13.03 2.85
N ILE A 67 1.97 14.35 2.89
CA ILE A 67 3.31 14.95 2.98
C ILE A 67 4.00 14.55 4.29
N ASN A 68 3.30 14.66 5.43
CA ASN A 68 3.86 14.29 6.73
C ASN A 68 4.27 12.82 6.81
N VAL A 69 3.48 11.90 6.22
CA VAL A 69 3.83 10.48 6.15
C VAL A 69 4.98 10.23 5.18
N CYS A 70 5.10 11.00 4.10
CA CYS A 70 6.22 10.93 3.18
C CYS A 70 7.55 11.43 3.76
N GLU A 71 7.49 12.43 4.65
CA GLU A 71 8.67 13.03 5.28
C GLU A 71 9.11 12.30 6.57
N ARG A 72 8.30 11.35 7.06
CA ARG A 72 8.62 10.62 8.29
C ARG A 72 9.90 9.79 8.11
N GLU A 73 10.62 9.62 9.20
CA GLU A 73 11.70 8.64 9.25
C GLU A 73 11.13 7.22 9.23
N GLY A 74 11.81 6.34 8.48
CA GLY A 74 11.53 4.90 8.51
C GLY A 74 11.83 4.32 9.89
N MET A 75 11.07 3.33 10.32
CA MET A 75 11.40 2.59 11.53
C MET A 75 12.66 1.71 11.30
N ARG A 76 13.19 1.13 12.37
CA ARG A 76 14.34 0.21 12.26
C ARG A 76 14.00 -0.96 11.31
N GLY A 77 14.81 -1.14 10.27
CA GLY A 77 14.61 -2.17 9.25
C GLY A 77 13.56 -1.80 8.19
N GLU A 78 13.10 -0.54 8.17
CA GLU A 78 12.22 -0.01 7.13
C GLU A 78 13.00 1.00 6.28
N GLU A 79 13.04 0.78 4.97
CA GLU A 79 13.39 1.82 4.01
C GLU A 79 12.11 2.39 3.40
N ILE A 80 12.02 3.71 3.35
CA ILE A 80 10.81 4.43 2.93
C ILE A 80 11.17 5.58 2.00
N PHE A 81 10.34 5.82 0.99
CA PHE A 81 10.42 6.99 0.13
C PHE A 81 9.06 7.30 -0.50
N CYS A 82 8.88 8.53 -0.97
CA CYS A 82 7.73 8.88 -1.79
C CYS A 82 8.11 9.12 -3.26
N ALA A 83 7.40 8.45 -4.15
CA ALA A 83 7.47 8.68 -5.58
C ALA A 83 6.39 9.66 -6.02
N THR A 84 6.80 10.87 -6.39
CA THR A 84 5.92 11.93 -6.93
C THR A 84 5.85 11.94 -8.47
N SER A 85 6.52 11.00 -9.14
CA SER A 85 6.50 10.87 -10.60
C SER A 85 6.63 9.40 -11.00
N PHE A 86 6.28 9.07 -12.24
CA PHE A 86 6.44 7.70 -12.73
C PHE A 86 7.93 7.30 -12.79
N GLU A 87 8.79 8.22 -13.19
CA GLU A 87 10.22 7.99 -13.29
C GLU A 87 10.84 7.75 -11.91
N SER A 88 10.52 8.58 -10.90
CA SER A 88 10.98 8.31 -9.52
C SER A 88 10.41 7.03 -8.93
N PHE A 89 9.20 6.63 -9.31
CA PHE A 89 8.61 5.36 -8.91
C PHE A 89 9.43 4.17 -9.46
N VAL A 90 9.79 4.20 -10.75
CA VAL A 90 10.55 3.13 -11.40
C VAL A 90 12.01 3.14 -10.96
N ASP A 91 12.68 4.29 -11.00
CA ASP A 91 14.12 4.40 -10.73
C ASP A 91 14.46 3.99 -9.30
N SER A 92 13.68 4.43 -8.30
CA SER A 92 13.87 4.04 -6.91
C SER A 92 13.62 2.55 -6.70
N SER A 93 12.61 1.97 -7.37
CA SER A 93 12.32 0.54 -7.29
C SER A 93 13.44 -0.30 -7.90
N VAL A 94 14.00 0.12 -9.04
CA VAL A 94 15.14 -0.54 -9.68
C VAL A 94 16.42 -0.36 -8.87
N SER A 95 16.62 0.79 -8.25
CA SER A 95 17.76 1.02 -7.35
C SER A 95 17.74 0.06 -6.16
N LYS A 96 16.56 -0.14 -5.57
CA LYS A 96 16.37 -1.00 -4.39
C LYS A 96 16.39 -2.50 -4.72
N LEU A 97 15.66 -2.91 -5.74
CA LEU A 97 15.43 -4.32 -6.06
C LEU A 97 16.21 -4.81 -7.30
N GLY A 98 16.97 -3.96 -7.98
CA GLY A 98 17.65 -4.30 -9.22
C GLY A 98 16.70 -4.31 -10.43
N LYS A 99 17.21 -4.78 -11.58
CA LYS A 99 16.51 -4.67 -12.87
C LYS A 99 15.51 -5.79 -13.14
N ASN A 100 15.68 -6.96 -12.53
CA ASN A 100 14.82 -8.12 -12.76
C ASN A 100 13.65 -8.14 -11.76
N ILE A 101 12.71 -7.22 -11.96
CA ILE A 101 11.58 -7.00 -11.05
C ILE A 101 10.23 -7.13 -11.77
N GLN A 102 9.18 -7.40 -11.00
CA GLN A 102 7.80 -7.48 -11.45
C GLN A 102 6.93 -6.56 -10.61
N LEU A 103 6.07 -5.79 -11.28
CA LEU A 103 5.01 -5.04 -10.62
C LEU A 103 3.77 -5.92 -10.44
N LEU A 104 3.27 -5.97 -9.21
CA LEU A 104 2.04 -6.65 -8.83
C LEU A 104 1.00 -5.62 -8.41
N ALA A 105 -0.26 -5.94 -8.69
CA ALA A 105 -1.41 -5.13 -8.31
C ALA A 105 -2.57 -6.04 -7.90
N ASN A 106 -3.50 -5.47 -7.14
CA ASN A 106 -4.81 -6.07 -6.95
C ASN A 106 -5.60 -6.09 -8.28
N GLU A 107 -6.24 -7.20 -8.59
CA GLU A 107 -7.04 -7.40 -9.80
C GLU A 107 -8.49 -7.73 -9.40
N LEU A 108 -9.47 -7.01 -9.96
CA LEU A 108 -10.88 -7.41 -9.92
C LEU A 108 -11.37 -7.62 -11.34
N ALA A 109 -12.03 -8.75 -11.60
CA ALA A 109 -12.60 -9.06 -12.90
C ALA A 109 -13.80 -8.14 -13.26
N LYS A 110 -14.49 -7.65 -12.24
CA LYS A 110 -15.61 -6.71 -12.35
C LYS A 110 -15.68 -5.89 -11.05
N GLU A 111 -16.08 -4.63 -11.15
CA GLU A 111 -16.40 -3.87 -9.94
C GLU A 111 -17.58 -4.49 -9.19
N THR A 112 -17.50 -4.47 -7.85
CA THR A 112 -18.53 -5.00 -6.97
C THR A 112 -18.65 -4.11 -5.74
N ASN A 113 -19.89 -3.90 -5.29
CA ASN A 113 -20.18 -3.23 -4.03
C ASN A 113 -20.24 -4.21 -2.85
N ASN A 114 -20.10 -5.53 -3.11
CA ASN A 114 -20.06 -6.54 -2.06
C ASN A 114 -18.61 -6.77 -1.62
N PRO A 115 -18.24 -6.40 -0.38
CA PRO A 115 -16.87 -6.53 0.08
C PRO A 115 -16.53 -7.94 0.59
N VAL A 116 -17.47 -8.90 0.55
CA VAL A 116 -17.28 -10.24 1.09
C VAL A 116 -16.78 -11.19 0.03
N PHE A 117 -15.60 -11.77 0.28
CA PHE A 117 -14.93 -12.74 -0.59
C PHE A 117 -14.60 -14.02 0.17
N THR A 118 -14.46 -15.11 -0.58
CA THR A 118 -13.86 -16.36 -0.10
C THR A 118 -12.48 -16.54 -0.70
N ILE A 119 -11.51 -16.96 0.11
CA ILE A 119 -10.16 -17.28 -0.33
C ILE A 119 -10.19 -18.53 -1.22
N GLY A 120 -9.68 -18.40 -2.43
CA GLY A 120 -9.56 -19.47 -3.41
C GLY A 120 -8.30 -20.32 -3.21
N ARG A 121 -8.23 -21.43 -3.96
CA ARG A 121 -7.00 -22.24 -4.06
C ARG A 121 -5.96 -21.54 -4.94
N GLY A 122 -4.70 -21.96 -4.82
CA GLY A 122 -3.61 -21.43 -5.66
C GLY A 122 -3.02 -20.12 -5.15
N ILE A 123 -2.90 -19.98 -3.83
CA ILE A 123 -2.14 -18.90 -3.19
C ILE A 123 -0.68 -19.01 -3.62
N GLN A 124 -0.13 -17.95 -4.17
CA GLN A 124 1.25 -17.90 -4.67
C GLN A 124 2.10 -17.06 -3.73
N ASN A 125 3.22 -17.61 -3.29
CA ASN A 125 4.27 -16.85 -2.63
C ASN A 125 5.07 -16.10 -3.71
N MET A 126 5.10 -14.77 -3.60
CA MET A 126 5.77 -13.88 -4.55
C MET A 126 7.18 -13.45 -4.09
N GLY A 127 7.62 -13.89 -2.91
CA GLY A 127 8.94 -13.62 -2.36
C GLY A 127 8.95 -12.59 -1.22
N GLU A 128 10.13 -12.44 -0.63
CA GLU A 128 10.42 -11.53 0.49
C GLU A 128 11.22 -10.29 0.06
N GLU A 129 11.81 -10.31 -1.14
CA GLU A 129 12.51 -9.17 -1.71
C GLU A 129 11.51 -8.27 -2.42
N GLU A 130 10.93 -7.37 -1.64
CA GLU A 130 9.74 -6.63 -2.02
C GLU A 130 9.87 -5.13 -1.74
N LEU A 131 9.04 -4.35 -2.44
CA LEU A 131 8.79 -2.94 -2.15
C LEU A 131 7.29 -2.67 -2.32
N VAL A 132 6.56 -2.50 -1.21
CA VAL A 132 5.12 -2.16 -1.20
C VAL A 132 4.99 -0.67 -1.40
N CYS A 133 4.13 -0.28 -2.32
CA CYS A 133 3.84 1.12 -2.63
C CYS A 133 2.35 1.41 -2.47
N HIS A 134 2.03 2.31 -1.55
CA HIS A 134 0.68 2.76 -1.26
C HIS A 134 0.39 4.06 -2.01
N LYS A 135 -0.68 4.07 -2.80
CA LYS A 135 -1.18 5.31 -3.41
C LYS A 135 -1.70 6.22 -2.31
N MET A 136 -1.20 7.45 -2.28
CA MET A 136 -1.54 8.46 -1.28
C MET A 136 -2.56 9.46 -1.84
N SER A 137 -3.34 10.09 -0.94
CA SER A 137 -4.29 11.14 -1.31
C SER A 137 -3.55 12.42 -1.69
N TYR A 138 -3.44 12.67 -2.99
CA TYR A 138 -2.78 13.86 -3.54
C TYR A 138 -3.38 14.22 -4.91
N PRO A 139 -3.31 15.48 -5.39
CA PRO A 139 -3.96 15.89 -6.65
C PRO A 139 -3.49 15.13 -7.91
N TYR A 140 -2.35 14.48 -7.83
CA TYR A 140 -1.83 13.54 -8.83
C TYR A 140 -1.29 12.30 -8.12
N ALA A 141 -0.93 11.25 -8.87
CA ALA A 141 -0.45 10.02 -8.26
C ALA A 141 0.88 10.22 -7.52
N VAL A 142 0.82 10.06 -6.20
CA VAL A 142 1.96 9.95 -5.30
C VAL A 142 1.90 8.59 -4.64
N PHE A 143 3.04 7.89 -4.59
CA PHE A 143 3.14 6.60 -3.92
C PHE A 143 4.13 6.68 -2.77
N LEU A 144 3.69 6.36 -1.56
CA LEU A 144 4.55 6.03 -0.44
C LEU A 144 5.02 4.59 -0.62
N CYS A 145 6.28 4.41 -0.96
CA CYS A 145 6.91 3.11 -1.09
C CYS A 145 7.76 2.80 0.14
N HIS A 146 7.66 1.58 0.63
CA HIS A 146 8.52 1.10 1.69
C HIS A 146 8.81 -0.39 1.59
N SER A 147 9.92 -0.80 2.17
CA SER A 147 10.33 -2.19 2.31
C SER A 147 10.68 -2.41 3.77
N ILE A 148 10.02 -3.36 4.41
CA ILE A 148 10.25 -3.74 5.80
C ILE A 148 10.91 -5.11 5.81
N ASP A 149 12.01 -5.25 6.56
CA ASP A 149 12.71 -6.52 6.72
C ASP A 149 11.74 -7.66 7.10
N SER A 150 11.97 -8.85 6.53
CA SER A 150 11.16 -10.05 6.78
C SER A 150 9.68 -9.89 6.41
N THR A 151 9.38 -9.14 5.34
CA THR A 151 8.04 -9.03 4.75
C THR A 151 7.88 -10.01 3.60
N MET A 152 6.73 -10.66 3.51
CA MET A 152 6.39 -11.62 2.46
C MET A 152 5.17 -11.13 1.68
N VAL A 153 5.22 -11.22 0.35
CA VAL A 153 4.09 -10.90 -0.52
C VAL A 153 3.45 -12.18 -1.04
N TYR A 154 2.13 -12.28 -0.95
CA TYR A 154 1.33 -13.35 -1.53
C TYR A 154 0.35 -12.81 -2.56
N LYS A 155 0.16 -13.56 -3.65
CA LYS A 155 -0.95 -13.35 -4.60
C LYS A 155 -2.05 -14.35 -4.32
N VAL A 156 -3.21 -13.86 -3.93
CA VAL A 156 -4.31 -14.64 -3.35
C VAL A 156 -5.53 -14.57 -4.27
N PRO A 157 -5.95 -15.69 -4.88
CA PRO A 157 -7.20 -15.75 -5.61
C PRO A 157 -8.39 -15.58 -4.65
N LEU A 158 -9.39 -14.80 -5.07
CA LEU A 158 -10.60 -14.53 -4.30
C LEU A 158 -11.84 -14.72 -5.19
N VAL A 159 -12.95 -15.13 -4.58
CA VAL A 159 -14.26 -15.20 -5.23
C VAL A 159 -15.29 -14.50 -4.34
N GLY A 160 -15.91 -13.45 -4.87
CA GLY A 160 -16.99 -12.71 -4.21
C GLY A 160 -18.25 -13.55 -4.12
N MET A 161 -19.13 -13.24 -3.18
CA MET A 161 -20.44 -13.92 -3.05
C MET A 161 -21.31 -13.80 -4.30
N ASP A 162 -21.11 -12.75 -5.10
CA ASP A 162 -21.75 -12.49 -6.38
C ASP A 162 -21.07 -13.23 -7.57
N GLY A 163 -20.06 -14.06 -7.29
CA GLY A 163 -19.25 -14.77 -8.28
C GLY A 163 -18.09 -13.94 -8.87
N THR A 164 -17.91 -12.68 -8.45
CA THR A 164 -16.82 -11.82 -8.92
C THR A 164 -15.47 -12.42 -8.57
N LYS A 165 -14.62 -12.67 -9.57
CA LYS A 165 -13.25 -13.15 -9.33
C LYS A 165 -12.31 -11.98 -9.08
N ALA A 166 -11.40 -12.16 -8.14
CA ALA A 166 -10.33 -11.20 -7.86
C ALA A 166 -9.01 -11.92 -7.58
N LYS A 167 -7.90 -11.20 -7.70
CA LYS A 167 -6.60 -11.59 -7.17
C LYS A 167 -6.11 -10.45 -6.30
N ALA A 168 -5.99 -10.69 -5.00
CA ALA A 168 -5.52 -9.69 -4.06
C ALA A 168 -4.08 -9.97 -3.64
N LEU A 169 -3.36 -8.90 -3.31
CA LEU A 169 -2.08 -9.00 -2.64
C LEU A 169 -2.31 -9.09 -1.13
N VAL A 170 -1.59 -9.99 -0.49
CA VAL A 170 -1.48 -10.07 0.97
C VAL A 170 -0.03 -9.82 1.34
N ILE A 171 0.17 -8.91 2.28
CA ILE A 171 1.48 -8.56 2.83
C ILE A 171 1.52 -9.15 4.23
N CYS A 172 2.57 -9.92 4.52
CA CYS A 172 2.79 -10.55 5.82
C CYS A 172 4.14 -10.12 6.38
N HIS A 173 4.13 -9.41 7.50
CA HIS A 173 5.33 -9.02 8.22
C HIS A 173 5.66 -10.09 9.27
N LYS A 174 6.78 -10.79 9.09
CA LYS A 174 7.19 -11.89 9.98
C LYS A 174 7.79 -11.40 11.30
N ASP A 175 8.46 -10.23 11.26
CA ASP A 175 8.98 -9.56 12.44
C ASP A 175 8.33 -8.18 12.58
N THR A 176 7.52 -8.02 13.62
CA THR A 176 6.87 -6.75 13.97
C THR A 176 7.48 -6.10 15.21
N SER A 177 8.66 -6.55 15.65
CA SER A 177 9.32 -6.08 16.88
C SER A 177 9.66 -4.59 16.86
N ALA A 178 9.90 -4.02 15.68
CA ALA A 178 10.19 -2.61 15.48
C ALA A 178 8.93 -1.72 15.39
N TRP A 179 7.73 -2.32 15.28
CA TRP A 179 6.49 -1.56 15.15
C TRP A 179 6.17 -0.86 16.47
N SER A 180 5.52 0.31 16.39
CA SER A 180 5.05 1.00 17.58
C SER A 180 4.16 0.08 18.42
N PRO A 181 4.39 -0.06 19.74
CA PRO A 181 3.49 -0.80 20.63
C PRO A 181 2.06 -0.28 20.63
N SER A 182 1.84 1.00 20.24
CA SER A 182 0.51 1.61 20.09
C SER A 182 -0.12 1.35 18.71
N HIS A 183 0.55 0.62 17.81
CA HIS A 183 -0.01 0.33 16.49
C HIS A 183 -1.33 -0.45 16.66
N PRO A 184 -2.45 -0.01 16.04
CA PRO A 184 -3.79 -0.57 16.30
C PRO A 184 -3.91 -2.08 16.12
N VAL A 185 -3.04 -2.66 15.29
CA VAL A 185 -3.02 -4.11 15.05
C VAL A 185 -2.83 -4.94 16.31
N PHE A 186 -2.04 -4.46 17.27
CA PHE A 186 -1.73 -5.19 18.50
C PHE A 186 -2.96 -5.27 19.41
N GLU A 187 -3.78 -4.22 19.41
CA GLU A 187 -5.06 -4.23 20.09
C GLU A 187 -6.10 -5.10 19.37
N ILE A 188 -6.13 -5.06 18.03
CA ILE A 188 -7.08 -5.84 17.22
C ILE A 188 -6.81 -7.34 17.35
N LEU A 189 -5.56 -7.76 17.23
CA LEU A 189 -5.15 -9.17 17.26
C LEU A 189 -4.82 -9.68 18.66
N LYS A 190 -4.81 -8.80 19.68
CA LYS A 190 -4.49 -9.14 21.08
C LYS A 190 -3.11 -9.79 21.23
N VAL A 191 -2.12 -9.26 20.52
CA VAL A 191 -0.72 -9.70 20.55
C VAL A 191 0.22 -8.53 20.80
N LYS A 192 1.51 -8.80 21.03
CA LYS A 192 2.54 -7.78 21.25
C LYS A 192 3.46 -7.69 20.02
N PRO A 193 4.22 -6.58 19.87
CA PRO A 193 5.26 -6.49 18.86
C PRO A 193 6.22 -7.69 18.89
N GLY A 194 6.48 -8.26 17.71
CA GLY A 194 7.48 -9.32 17.53
C GLY A 194 7.08 -10.72 18.02
N THR A 195 5.85 -10.93 18.52
CA THR A 195 5.45 -12.26 19.02
C THR A 195 4.98 -13.21 17.94
N VAL A 196 4.33 -12.69 16.89
CA VAL A 196 3.78 -13.49 15.79
C VAL A 196 3.81 -12.70 14.48
N PRO A 197 3.86 -13.39 13.31
CA PRO A 197 3.65 -12.75 12.02
C PRO A 197 2.26 -12.10 11.92
N ILE A 198 2.21 -10.94 11.27
CA ILE A 198 0.97 -10.18 11.05
C ILE A 198 0.79 -9.98 9.55
N CYS A 199 -0.36 -10.40 9.04
CA CYS A 199 -0.73 -10.25 7.63
C CYS A 199 -1.85 -9.25 7.45
N HIS A 200 -1.92 -8.63 6.27
CA HIS A 200 -3.08 -7.87 5.83
C HIS A 200 -3.27 -7.97 4.31
N PHE A 201 -4.51 -7.81 3.86
CA PHE A 201 -4.78 -7.57 2.46
C PHE A 201 -4.35 -6.14 2.10
N ALA A 202 -3.68 -6.00 0.96
CA ALA A 202 -3.34 -4.71 0.38
C ALA A 202 -4.62 -3.98 -0.06
N VAL A 203 -4.65 -2.65 0.10
CA VAL A 203 -5.80 -1.83 -0.35
C VAL A 203 -5.82 -1.72 -1.87
N ARG A 204 -6.96 -1.33 -2.47
CA ARG A 204 -7.22 -1.42 -3.92
C ARG A 204 -6.08 -0.90 -4.82
N ASP A 205 -5.50 0.24 -4.46
CA ASP A 205 -4.48 0.93 -5.26
C ASP A 205 -3.06 0.76 -4.71
N THR A 206 -2.84 -0.19 -3.80
CA THR A 206 -1.49 -0.65 -3.44
C THR A 206 -0.90 -1.47 -4.58
N LEU A 207 0.37 -1.19 -4.84
CA LEU A 207 1.23 -1.93 -5.75
C LEU A 207 2.36 -2.58 -4.95
N ALA A 208 2.94 -3.66 -5.48
CA ALA A 208 4.14 -4.26 -4.90
C ALA A 208 5.13 -4.60 -6.01
N TRP A 209 6.37 -4.15 -5.88
CA TRP A 209 7.46 -4.65 -6.68
C TRP A 209 8.05 -5.88 -6.00
N VAL A 210 8.33 -6.92 -6.77
CA VAL A 210 9.03 -8.12 -6.29
C VAL A 210 10.15 -8.50 -7.26
N ARG A 211 11.23 -9.11 -6.77
CA ARG A 211 12.21 -9.74 -7.67
C ARG A 211 11.61 -10.96 -8.38
N LYS A 212 12.03 -11.17 -9.64
CA LYS A 212 11.69 -12.36 -10.44
C LYS A 212 12.74 -13.45 -10.34
#